data_AF-A0A7W7M4I4-F1
#
_entry.id   AF-A0A7W7M4I4-F1
#
_cell.length_a   1.000
_cell.length_b   1.000
_cell.length_c   1.000
_cell.angle_alpha   90.00
_cell.angle_beta   90.00
_cell.angle_gamma   90.00
#
_symmetry.space_group_name_H-M   'P 1'
#
loop_
_entity.id
_entity.type
_entity.pdbx_description
1 polymer ?
#
loop_
_entity_poly.entity_id
_entity_poly.type
_entity_poly.pdbx_seq_one_letter_code
_entity_poly.pdbx_strand_id
1 'polypeptide(L)'
;MLLADAFLDQLNGGKVRPGARFGPSRRLDPGGRSTDADRSNGWPLAIRTHARLARVFEEAPMMEEAFLAYTAGHADGSAGRRDAQLADDPETGSDYRIGVVDGSVAAFQAELVAEVRRLLGDAH
;
A
#
# COMPACT_ATOMS: atom_id res chain seq x y z
N MET A 1 13.41 -17.88 -6.16
CA MET A 1 13.58 -16.58 -5.50
C MET A 1 13.96 -15.51 -6.53
N LEU A 2 13.14 -15.33 -7.58
CA LEU A 2 13.42 -14.46 -8.74
C LEU A 2 12.13 -13.85 -9.32
N LEU A 3 11.13 -13.57 -8.49
CA LEU A 3 9.83 -13.02 -8.92
C LEU A 3 9.51 -11.63 -8.33
N ALA A 4 10.38 -11.09 -7.47
CA ALA A 4 10.13 -9.82 -6.79
C ALA A 4 10.72 -8.59 -7.54
N ASP A 5 11.71 -8.78 -8.42
CA ASP A 5 12.46 -7.64 -9.00
C ASP A 5 11.74 -6.95 -10.17
N ALA A 6 10.77 -7.61 -10.82
CA ALA A 6 10.03 -7.00 -11.93
C ALA A 6 8.97 -5.97 -11.50
N PHE A 7 8.63 -5.92 -10.20
CA PHE A 7 7.54 -5.09 -9.68
C PHE A 7 7.96 -3.62 -9.43
N LEU A 8 9.26 -3.32 -9.31
CA LEU A 8 9.73 -1.98 -8.89
C LEU A 8 10.04 -0.99 -10.01
N ASP A 9 10.15 -1.43 -11.27
CA ASP A 9 10.56 -0.54 -12.38
C ASP A 9 9.40 0.34 -12.91
N GLN A 10 8.15 -0.03 -12.62
CA GLN A 10 6.97 0.61 -13.22
C GLN A 10 6.46 1.85 -12.47
N LEU A 11 7.04 2.20 -11.30
CA LEU A 11 6.56 3.31 -10.47
C LEU A 11 7.38 4.61 -10.57
N ASN A 12 8.49 4.65 -11.33
CA ASN A 12 9.45 5.78 -11.29
C ASN A 12 9.43 6.74 -12.50
N GLY A 13 8.45 6.63 -13.39
CA GLY A 13 8.39 7.43 -14.63
C GLY A 13 7.57 8.73 -14.54
N GLY A 14 7.97 9.70 -13.72
CA GLY A 14 7.19 10.96 -13.61
C GLY A 14 7.94 12.18 -13.06
N LYS A 15 8.98 12.67 -13.75
CA LYS A 15 9.66 13.94 -13.42
C LYS A 15 8.79 15.15 -13.81
N VAL A 16 8.14 15.78 -12.84
CA VAL A 16 7.58 17.15 -12.99
C VAL A 16 8.56 18.15 -12.37
N ARG A 17 9.03 19.11 -13.17
CA ARG A 17 9.93 20.20 -12.73
C ARG A 17 9.13 21.38 -12.17
N PRO A 18 9.47 21.97 -11.02
CA PRO A 18 9.00 23.30 -10.65
C PRO A 18 10.08 24.36 -10.96
N GLY A 19 9.78 25.26 -11.90
CA GLY A 19 10.58 26.42 -12.23
C GLY A 19 9.97 27.73 -11.70
N ALA A 20 10.80 28.46 -10.94
CA ALA A 20 10.94 29.93 -10.86
C ALA A 20 9.80 30.87 -10.36
N ARG A 21 10.00 31.34 -9.12
CA ARG A 21 10.02 32.74 -8.58
C ARG A 21 9.25 33.88 -9.28
N PHE A 22 8.41 34.54 -8.48
CA PHE A 22 8.23 36.00 -8.31
C PHE A 22 7.81 36.17 -6.83
N GLY A 23 8.32 37.01 -5.92
CA GLY A 23 8.83 38.39 -5.95
C GLY A 23 8.15 39.12 -4.76
N PRO A 24 8.85 39.86 -3.85
CA PRO A 24 8.31 40.26 -2.55
C PRO A 24 7.82 41.73 -2.46
N SER A 25 7.05 42.04 -1.40
CA SER A 25 6.66 43.36 -0.82
C SER A 25 5.14 43.54 -0.78
N ARG A 26 4.47 44.09 0.24
CA ARG A 26 4.89 45.10 1.23
C ARG A 26 3.82 45.19 2.37
N ARG A 27 4.32 45.38 3.61
CA ARG A 27 3.80 46.17 4.75
C ARG A 27 2.32 46.09 5.16
N LEU A 28 2.12 45.68 6.42
CA LEU A 28 1.34 46.48 7.37
C LEU A 28 2.19 46.74 8.63
N ASP A 29 2.11 47.99 9.08
CA ASP A 29 2.88 48.64 10.15
C ASP A 29 2.24 48.40 11.55
N PRO A 30 2.87 48.89 12.64
CA PRO A 30 2.98 48.17 13.90
C PRO A 30 2.09 48.73 15.02
N GLY A 31 1.74 47.90 15.98
CA GLY A 31 1.12 48.39 17.22
C GLY A 31 0.53 47.29 18.08
N GLY A 32 1.34 46.74 19.00
CA GLY A 32 0.87 45.72 19.93
C GLY A 32 1.97 45.22 20.83
N ARG A 33 2.52 46.11 21.67
CA ARG A 33 3.32 45.71 22.84
C ARG A 33 2.39 44.97 23.80
N SER A 34 2.60 43.67 24.00
CA SER A 34 2.27 42.99 25.25
C SER A 34 3.52 42.29 25.74
N THR A 35 3.95 42.74 26.91
CA THR A 35 5.10 42.29 27.67
C THR A 35 4.88 40.90 28.25
N ASP A 36 5.96 40.13 28.23
CA ASP A 36 6.43 39.16 29.22
C ASP A 36 5.49 38.15 29.91
N ALA A 37 6.07 36.94 29.95
CA ALA A 37 5.93 35.92 30.97
C ALA A 37 4.64 35.08 30.97
N ASP A 38 4.63 34.02 30.16
CA ASP A 38 4.54 32.68 30.75
C ASP A 38 5.17 31.61 29.83
N ARG A 39 6.47 31.34 30.04
CA ARG A 39 7.11 30.11 29.59
C ARG A 39 6.95 29.05 30.69
N SER A 40 5.73 28.58 30.90
CA SER A 40 5.49 27.33 31.61
C SER A 40 5.49 26.17 30.60
N ASN A 41 6.69 25.85 30.11
CA ASN A 41 6.99 24.56 29.50
C ASN A 41 6.81 23.48 30.57
N GLY A 42 5.61 22.93 30.69
CA GLY A 42 5.29 21.95 31.72
C GLY A 42 4.13 21.04 31.36
N TRP A 43 3.99 20.67 30.08
CA TRP A 43 3.11 19.55 29.72
C TRP A 43 3.85 18.24 29.98
N PRO A 44 3.33 17.32 30.82
CA PRO A 44 4.02 16.09 31.19
C PRO A 44 4.25 15.19 29.97
N LEU A 45 5.53 15.09 29.61
CA LEU A 45 6.12 14.29 28.54
C LEU A 45 6.13 12.78 28.89
N ALA A 46 5.01 12.24 29.38
CA ALA A 46 4.93 10.82 29.75
C ALA A 46 3.64 10.10 29.29
N ILE A 47 2.60 10.81 28.84
CA ILE A 47 1.33 10.17 28.44
C ILE A 47 0.82 10.73 27.11
N ARG A 48 1.62 10.65 26.04
CA ARG A 48 1.12 10.83 24.65
C ARG A 48 1.72 9.86 23.63
N THR A 49 2.69 9.05 24.02
CA THR A 49 3.32 8.03 23.14
C THR A 49 2.52 6.73 23.09
N HIS A 50 1.75 6.38 24.12
CA HIS A 50 1.09 5.06 24.16
C HIS A 50 -0.15 4.97 23.25
N ALA A 51 -0.93 6.04 23.07
CA ALA A 51 -2.13 5.97 22.25
C ALA A 51 -1.86 5.81 20.73
N ARG A 52 -0.76 6.38 20.23
CA ARG A 52 -0.38 6.28 18.81
C ARG A 52 0.34 4.98 18.48
N LEU A 53 1.11 4.45 19.43
CA LEU A 53 1.79 3.17 19.25
C LEU A 53 0.83 1.99 19.43
N ALA A 54 -0.11 2.05 20.38
CA ALA A 54 -1.12 1.00 20.55
C ALA A 54 -1.91 0.72 19.25
N ARG A 55 -2.31 1.78 18.52
CA ARG A 55 -3.00 1.65 17.23
C ARG A 55 -2.16 0.98 16.14
N VAL A 56 -0.87 1.31 16.05
CA VAL A 56 0.04 0.71 15.06
C VAL A 56 0.33 -0.77 15.40
N PHE A 57 0.38 -1.12 16.68
CA PHE A 57 0.60 -2.51 17.10
C PHE A 57 -0.65 -3.40 16.99
N GLU A 58 -1.86 -2.84 17.04
CA GLU A 58 -3.11 -3.58 16.75
C GLU A 58 -3.38 -3.77 15.24
N GLU A 59 -2.87 -2.89 14.37
CA GLU A 59 -3.05 -2.99 12.90
C GLU A 59 -2.11 -4.02 12.24
N ALA A 60 -0.98 -4.35 12.85
CA ALA A 60 -0.02 -5.33 12.33
C ALA A 60 -0.57 -6.76 12.17
N PRO A 61 -1.27 -7.37 13.16
CA PRO A 61 -1.85 -8.71 12.99
C PRO A 61 -2.91 -8.72 11.87
N MET A 62 -3.73 -7.66 11.77
CA MET A 62 -4.73 -7.53 10.70
C MET A 62 -4.09 -7.45 9.30
N MET A 63 -2.93 -6.78 9.19
CA MET A 63 -2.20 -6.70 7.91
C MET A 63 -1.60 -8.05 7.50
N GLU A 64 -1.11 -8.84 8.46
CA GLU A 64 -0.61 -10.19 8.20
C GLU A 64 -1.73 -11.13 7.77
N GLU A 65 -2.88 -11.07 8.43
CA GLU A 65 -4.08 -11.87 8.08
C GLU A 65 -4.62 -11.52 6.70
N ALA A 66 -4.70 -10.23 6.34
CA ALA A 66 -5.09 -9.79 5.01
C ALA A 66 -4.15 -10.31 3.92
N PHE A 67 -2.84 -10.30 4.17
CA PHE A 67 -1.84 -10.85 3.23
C PHE A 67 -1.97 -12.37 3.08
N LEU A 68 -2.21 -13.10 4.18
CA LEU A 68 -2.46 -14.54 4.14
C LEU A 68 -3.74 -14.87 3.37
N ALA A 69 -4.81 -14.11 3.59
CA ALA A 69 -6.06 -14.29 2.87
C ALA A 69 -5.90 -14.02 1.37
N TYR A 70 -5.21 -12.94 1.00
CA TYR A 70 -4.86 -12.66 -0.40
C TYR A 70 -4.08 -13.80 -1.04
N THR A 71 -3.02 -14.29 -0.38
CA THR A 71 -2.17 -15.35 -0.94
C THR A 71 -2.91 -16.69 -1.07
N ALA A 72 -3.78 -17.03 -0.11
CA ALA A 72 -4.66 -18.18 -0.21
C ALA A 72 -5.63 -18.05 -1.40
N GLY A 73 -6.24 -16.88 -1.55
CA GLY A 73 -7.09 -16.57 -2.70
C GLY A 73 -6.33 -16.69 -4.02
N HIS A 74 -5.12 -16.15 -4.09
CA HIS A 74 -4.27 -16.23 -5.29
C HIS A 74 -3.96 -17.66 -5.69
N ALA A 75 -3.66 -18.52 -4.72
CA ALA A 75 -3.43 -19.95 -4.96
C ALA A 75 -4.69 -20.66 -5.48
N ASP A 76 -5.85 -20.40 -4.88
CA ASP A 76 -7.12 -20.98 -5.31
C ASP A 76 -7.54 -20.50 -6.70
N GLY A 77 -7.41 -19.19 -6.97
CA GLY A 77 -7.67 -18.58 -8.26
C GLY A 77 -6.79 -19.15 -9.36
N SER A 78 -5.51 -19.36 -9.08
CA SER A 78 -4.58 -20.01 -10.00
C SER A 78 -4.95 -21.47 -10.28
N ALA A 79 -5.61 -22.13 -9.32
CA ALA A 79 -6.12 -23.48 -9.47
C ALA A 79 -7.55 -23.56 -10.04
N GLY A 80 -8.15 -22.42 -10.41
CA GLY A 80 -9.52 -22.34 -10.93
C GLY A 80 -10.60 -22.69 -9.89
N ARG A 81 -10.29 -22.54 -8.60
CA ARG A 81 -11.22 -22.79 -7.49
C ARG A 81 -11.52 -21.50 -6.74
N ARG A 82 -12.62 -21.52 -5.98
CA ARG A 82 -12.97 -20.48 -5.02
C ARG A 82 -13.64 -21.14 -3.82
N ASP A 83 -13.09 -20.90 -2.64
CA ASP A 83 -13.70 -21.26 -1.37
C ASP A 83 -14.74 -20.20 -0.99
N ALA A 84 -16.00 -20.63 -0.84
CA ALA A 84 -17.10 -19.74 -0.48
C ALA A 84 -17.01 -19.27 0.97
N GLN A 85 -16.54 -20.13 1.88
CA GLN A 85 -16.43 -19.81 3.30
C GLN A 85 -15.37 -18.73 3.53
N LEU A 86 -14.21 -18.84 2.87
CA LEU A 86 -13.17 -17.80 2.94
C LEU A 86 -13.59 -16.51 2.23
N ALA A 87 -14.33 -16.61 1.13
CA ALA A 87 -14.80 -15.43 0.39
C ALA A 87 -15.85 -14.61 1.13
N ASP A 88 -16.66 -15.25 1.99
CA ASP A 88 -17.72 -14.63 2.77
C ASP A 88 -17.26 -14.19 4.17
N ASP A 89 -15.97 -14.41 4.50
CA ASP A 89 -15.39 -13.93 5.75
C ASP A 89 -15.48 -12.38 5.84
N PRO A 90 -16.04 -11.83 6.93
CA PRO A 90 -16.30 -10.40 7.03
C PRO A 90 -15.02 -9.56 7.18
N GLU A 91 -13.93 -10.14 7.67
CA GLU A 91 -12.69 -9.40 7.96
C GLU A 91 -11.69 -9.52 6.81
N THR A 92 -11.55 -10.70 6.22
CA THR A 92 -10.51 -11.04 5.24
C THR A 92 -11.05 -11.45 3.87
N GLY A 93 -12.37 -11.65 3.74
CA GLY A 93 -12.99 -12.15 2.51
C GLY A 93 -12.86 -11.20 1.32
N SER A 94 -12.62 -9.91 1.55
CA SER A 94 -12.27 -8.97 0.48
C SER A 94 -10.91 -9.31 -0.13
N ASP A 95 -9.88 -9.45 0.70
CA ASP A 95 -8.51 -9.74 0.26
C ASP A 95 -8.41 -11.11 -0.41
N TYR A 96 -9.10 -12.12 0.15
CA TYR A 96 -9.23 -13.44 -0.49
C TYR A 96 -9.82 -13.35 -1.89
N ARG A 97 -10.95 -12.63 -2.08
CA ARG A 97 -11.60 -12.50 -3.38
C ARG A 97 -10.73 -11.77 -4.42
N ILE A 98 -9.99 -10.74 -4.00
CA ILE A 98 -9.01 -10.06 -4.85
C ILE A 98 -7.94 -11.07 -5.28
N GLY A 99 -7.39 -11.82 -4.32
CA GLY A 99 -6.43 -12.89 -4.58
C GLY A 99 -6.95 -13.88 -5.64
N VAL A 100 -8.17 -14.39 -5.49
CA VAL A 100 -8.78 -15.33 -6.45
C VAL A 100 -8.80 -14.76 -7.87
N VAL A 101 -9.23 -13.51 -8.04
CA VAL A 101 -9.27 -12.87 -9.36
C VAL A 101 -7.86 -12.74 -9.95
N ASP A 102 -6.90 -12.24 -9.17
CA ASP A 102 -5.52 -12.07 -9.60
C ASP A 102 -4.87 -13.41 -9.97
N GLY A 103 -5.13 -14.45 -9.17
CA GLY A 103 -4.63 -15.81 -9.42
C GLY A 103 -5.19 -16.39 -10.73
N SER A 104 -6.48 -16.20 -10.99
CA SER A 104 -7.08 -16.64 -12.26
C SER A 104 -6.51 -15.89 -13.47
N VAL A 105 -6.24 -14.58 -13.33
CA VAL A 105 -5.56 -13.81 -14.37
C VAL A 105 -4.13 -14.32 -14.60
N ALA A 106 -3.38 -14.60 -13.54
CA ALA A 106 -2.03 -15.14 -13.62
C ALA A 106 -1.99 -16.51 -14.32
N ALA A 107 -2.92 -17.41 -13.99
CA ALA A 107 -3.05 -18.71 -14.66
C ALA A 107 -3.32 -18.55 -16.15
N PHE A 108 -4.28 -17.69 -16.52
CA PHE A 108 -4.57 -17.39 -17.92
C PHE A 108 -3.34 -16.82 -18.67
N GLN A 109 -2.61 -15.89 -18.05
CA GLN A 109 -1.40 -15.32 -18.66
C GLN A 109 -0.33 -16.39 -18.91
N ALA A 110 -0.14 -17.33 -17.98
CA ALA A 110 0.80 -18.43 -18.14
C ALA A 110 0.41 -19.35 -19.31
N GLU A 111 -0.86 -19.71 -19.42
CA GLU A 111 -1.39 -20.52 -20.54
C GLU A 111 -1.25 -19.79 -21.87
N LEU A 112 -1.57 -18.50 -21.92
CA LEU A 112 -1.43 -17.68 -23.12
C LEU A 112 0.02 -17.61 -23.60
N VAL A 113 0.96 -17.37 -22.70
CA VAL A 113 2.39 -17.33 -23.05
C VAL A 113 2.88 -18.70 -23.53
N ALA A 114 2.45 -19.79 -22.89
CA ALA A 114 2.79 -21.14 -23.33
C ALA A 114 2.27 -21.42 -24.74
N GLU A 115 1.03 -21.02 -25.03
CA GLU A 115 0.42 -21.20 -26.35
C GLU A 115 1.09 -20.34 -27.43
N VAL A 116 1.42 -19.09 -27.13
CA VAL A 116 2.17 -18.22 -28.05
C VAL A 116 3.54 -18.82 -28.37
N ARG A 117 4.27 -19.32 -27.37
CA ARG A 117 5.56 -20.01 -27.59
C ARG A 117 5.42 -21.25 -28.45
N ARG A 118 4.36 -22.05 -28.21
CA ARG A 118 4.03 -23.22 -29.02
C ARG A 118 3.80 -22.84 -30.49
N LEU A 119 3.08 -21.75 -30.75
CA LEU A 119 2.80 -21.25 -32.11
C LEU A 119 4.05 -20.71 -32.82
N LEU A 120 4.98 -20.09 -32.07
CA LEU A 120 6.24 -19.58 -32.61
C LEU A 120 7.28 -20.68 -32.87
N GLY A 121 7.04 -21.91 -32.38
CA GLY A 121 7.99 -23.01 -32.51
C GLY A 121 9.11 -22.98 -31.47
N ASP A 122 9.01 -22.14 -30.44
CA ASP A 122 9.98 -22.02 -29.34
C ASP A 122 9.85 -23.16 -28.31
N ALA A 123 9.16 -24.25 -28.67
CA ALA A 123 8.96 -25.42 -27.81
C ALA A 123 10.17 -26.37 -27.89
N HIS A 124 11.30 -25.97 -27.32
CA HIS A 124 12.46 -26.83 -27.05
C HIS A 124 13.04 -26.57 -25.65
#